data_AF-A0A7C7GUD9-F1
#
_entry.id   AF-A0A7C7GUD9-F1
#
_cell.length_a   1.000
_cell.length_b   1.000
_cell.length_c   1.000
_cell.angle_alpha   90.00
_cell.angle_beta   90.00
_cell.angle_gamma   90.00
#
_symmetry.space_group_name_H-M   'P 1'
#
loop_
_entity.id
_entity.type
_entity.pdbx_description
1 polymer ?
#
loop_
_entity_poly.entity_id
_entity_poly.type
_entity_poly.pdbx_seq_one_letter_code
_entity_poly.pdbx_strand_id
1 'polypeptide(L)'
;MAYYRFNRNDVYNNTLKSYPSVRFVIYSGSAFYNNRPNIAGAFANPIRLTDAGKISLYELNIDRVSASTGRYIGPRSVSPDQEIVNNGLIYSYVVKNGSRIGFRTSTVSSFDNSSYGDIITSSYPYVSGISKEFYGTTTPRSSTSYVSHLLALKNTINHYRYVSPHFQYSSSARDLAIAETGLVNIPTIFYGSKIKKGTINLKYYITGTLVGRAQDSNRDGVLYSTYGHDSGSAIGLALYSEGFLLLTGSTELDTVATDTYLPAADNPKWIYFAQSISGSITAASSSYTIEMSGTSYNSTMTLFATAPKGHLNQSNNPTFVEYTTGNFAATGSKAYLENSRRSIKNTVSSSYADPTGSFEKVTYISKIGIYDEDRNLIGLAKLATPVKKTVERDFT
;
A
#
# COMPACT_ATOMS: atom_id res chain seq x y z
N MET A 1 -24.21 23.00 27.38
CA MET A 1 -22.85 22.70 26.88
C MET A 1 -22.35 23.88 26.06
N ALA A 2 -21.10 24.30 26.24
CA ALA A 2 -20.53 25.38 25.45
C ALA A 2 -19.98 24.80 24.13
N TYR A 3 -20.38 25.39 23.00
CA TYR A 3 -19.87 25.05 21.67
C TYR A 3 -18.86 26.10 21.25
N TYR A 4 -17.74 25.65 20.70
CA TYR A 4 -16.69 26.52 20.16
C TYR A 4 -16.53 26.21 18.68
N ARG A 5 -16.55 27.25 17.86
CA ARG A 5 -16.27 27.14 16.43
C ARG A 5 -14.76 27.11 16.24
N PHE A 6 -14.25 26.13 15.51
CA PHE A 6 -12.85 26.13 15.08
C PHE A 6 -12.58 27.32 14.16
N ASN A 7 -11.55 28.09 14.47
CA ASN A 7 -11.07 29.14 13.58
C ASN A 7 -10.07 28.56 12.58
N ARG A 8 -9.71 29.35 11.57
CA ARG A 8 -8.74 28.95 10.54
C ARG A 8 -7.38 28.53 11.14
N ASN A 9 -6.99 29.11 12.27
CA ASN A 9 -5.73 28.81 12.95
C ASN A 9 -5.81 27.58 13.85
N ASP A 10 -6.99 27.00 14.04
CA ASP A 10 -7.18 25.82 14.89
C ASP A 10 -7.18 24.52 14.07
N VAL A 11 -7.25 24.61 12.74
CA VAL A 11 -7.33 23.45 11.84
C VAL A 11 -6.12 23.41 10.92
N TYR A 12 -5.33 22.35 11.05
CA TYR A 12 -4.18 22.09 10.18
C TYR A 12 -4.39 20.82 9.39
N ASN A 13 -4.31 20.94 8.07
CA ASN A 13 -4.26 19.80 7.18
C ASN A 13 -2.80 19.42 6.97
N ASN A 14 -2.42 18.28 7.54
CA ASN A 14 -1.08 17.73 7.46
C ASN A 14 -1.07 16.48 6.60
N THR A 15 0.05 16.21 5.94
CA THR A 15 0.23 14.97 5.19
C THR A 15 1.28 14.12 5.90
N LEU A 16 0.85 13.01 6.49
CA LEU A 16 1.75 12.05 7.11
C LEU A 16 2.39 11.19 6.02
N LYS A 17 3.72 11.23 5.97
CA LYS A 17 4.52 10.38 5.08
C LYS A 17 4.93 9.11 5.81
N SER A 18 4.45 7.97 5.36
CA SER A 18 4.78 6.67 5.94
C SER A 18 5.59 5.81 4.96
N TYR A 19 6.34 4.84 5.51
CA TYR A 19 7.23 3.98 4.74
C TYR A 19 6.94 2.50 5.02
N PRO A 20 5.84 1.94 4.46
CA PRO A 20 5.51 0.53 4.67
C PRO A 20 6.60 -0.37 4.12
N SER A 21 7.06 -1.33 4.92
CA SER A 21 8.04 -2.34 4.51
C SER A 21 7.36 -3.44 3.69
N VAL A 22 7.97 -3.82 2.58
CA VAL A 22 7.54 -4.91 1.72
C VAL A 22 8.68 -5.91 1.54
N ARG A 23 8.32 -7.18 1.60
CA ARG A 23 9.23 -8.30 1.35
C ARG A 23 8.62 -9.27 0.36
N PHE A 24 9.37 -9.60 -0.69
CA PHE A 24 9.08 -10.72 -1.57
C PHE A 24 10.10 -11.82 -1.35
N VAL A 25 9.63 -13.05 -1.18
CA VAL A 25 10.45 -14.25 -1.25
C VAL A 25 10.09 -14.98 -2.53
N ILE A 26 11.08 -15.33 -3.33
CA ILE A 26 10.90 -15.94 -4.63
C ILE A 26 11.61 -17.28 -4.61
N TYR A 27 10.88 -18.33 -4.94
CA TYR A 27 11.39 -19.69 -4.95
C TYR A 27 10.62 -20.54 -5.95
N SER A 28 11.34 -21.20 -6.84
CA SER A 28 10.86 -22.27 -7.71
C SER A 28 9.47 -22.05 -8.34
N GLY A 29 9.34 -21.11 -9.28
CA GLY A 29 8.06 -20.81 -9.94
C GLY A 29 7.16 -19.86 -9.15
N SER A 30 7.38 -19.73 -7.84
CA SER A 30 6.49 -19.01 -6.92
C SER A 30 7.13 -17.76 -6.33
N ALA A 31 6.31 -16.75 -6.08
CA ALA A 31 6.64 -15.62 -5.22
C ALA A 31 5.71 -15.61 -4.00
N PHE A 32 6.17 -15.02 -2.90
CA PHE A 32 5.42 -14.87 -1.66
C PHE A 32 5.53 -13.42 -1.19
N TYR A 33 4.40 -12.74 -1.05
CA TYR A 33 4.34 -11.36 -0.57
C TYR A 33 4.18 -11.33 0.95
N ASN A 34 5.10 -10.66 1.64
CA ASN A 34 5.15 -10.52 3.11
C ASN A 34 5.00 -11.86 3.86
N ASN A 35 5.67 -12.90 3.35
CA ASN A 35 5.64 -14.27 3.89
C ASN A 35 4.23 -14.85 4.07
N ARG A 36 3.25 -14.38 3.29
CA ARG A 36 1.89 -14.92 3.32
C ARG A 36 1.85 -16.20 2.47
N PRO A 37 1.45 -17.35 3.02
CA PRO A 37 1.30 -18.58 2.24
C PRO A 37 -0.01 -18.57 1.43
N ASN A 38 -0.12 -19.49 0.47
CA ASN A 38 -1.40 -19.83 -0.14
C ASN A 38 -2.29 -20.50 0.91
N ILE A 39 -3.52 -20.01 1.06
CA ILE A 39 -4.53 -20.60 1.93
C ILE A 39 -5.52 -21.34 1.04
N ALA A 40 -5.82 -22.60 1.35
CA ALA A 40 -6.87 -23.36 0.67
C ALA A 40 -8.24 -23.00 1.26
N GLY A 41 -9.23 -22.82 0.40
CA GLY A 41 -10.64 -22.70 0.78
C GLY A 41 -11.40 -24.02 0.60
N ALA A 42 -12.70 -24.01 0.88
CA ALA A 42 -13.57 -25.17 0.72
C ALA A 42 -13.89 -25.45 -0.76
N PHE A 43 -13.84 -24.43 -1.62
CA PHE A 43 -14.25 -24.48 -3.02
C PHE A 43 -13.15 -24.03 -3.99
N ALA A 44 -12.10 -23.35 -3.51
CA ALA A 44 -10.97 -22.92 -4.31
C ALA A 44 -9.62 -23.12 -3.60
N ASN A 45 -8.60 -23.55 -4.34
CA ASN A 45 -7.23 -23.64 -3.86
C ASN A 45 -6.26 -23.06 -4.92
N PRO A 46 -5.68 -21.87 -4.69
CA PRO A 46 -5.79 -21.01 -3.50
C PRO A 46 -7.15 -20.32 -3.36
N ILE A 47 -7.54 -19.95 -2.12
CA ILE A 47 -8.83 -19.30 -1.79
C ILE A 47 -9.07 -17.99 -2.56
N ARG A 48 -8.00 -17.30 -2.98
CA ARG A 48 -8.04 -16.04 -3.74
C ARG A 48 -7.98 -16.26 -5.26
N LEU A 49 -7.98 -17.51 -5.73
CA LEU A 49 -7.75 -17.91 -7.11
C LEU A 49 -6.43 -17.36 -7.70
N THR A 50 -5.46 -17.05 -6.84
CA THR A 50 -4.17 -16.50 -7.24
C THR A 50 -3.07 -16.91 -6.26
N ASP A 51 -1.82 -16.87 -6.74
CA ASP A 51 -0.63 -17.24 -5.99
C ASP A 51 -0.32 -16.22 -4.88
N ALA A 52 0.36 -16.69 -3.83
CA ALA A 52 0.75 -15.95 -2.64
C ALA A 52 1.58 -14.68 -2.90
N GLY A 53 2.27 -14.63 -4.04
CA GLY A 53 3.10 -13.51 -4.47
C GLY A 53 2.32 -12.39 -5.14
N LYS A 54 1.02 -12.62 -5.39
CA LYS A 54 0.13 -11.70 -6.07
C LYS A 54 -0.93 -11.18 -5.11
N ILE A 55 -1.32 -9.92 -5.30
CA ILE A 55 -2.43 -9.31 -4.59
C ILE A 55 -3.65 -9.34 -5.51
N SER A 56 -4.76 -9.89 -5.01
CA SER A 56 -6.06 -9.76 -5.66
C SER A 56 -6.58 -8.34 -5.45
N LEU A 57 -6.92 -7.65 -6.55
CA LEU A 57 -7.28 -6.23 -6.50
C LEU A 57 -8.67 -5.99 -5.92
N TYR A 58 -9.61 -6.88 -6.23
CA TYR A 58 -11.03 -6.71 -5.88
C TYR A 58 -11.59 -7.86 -5.06
N GLU A 59 -10.86 -8.97 -4.92
CA GLU A 59 -11.26 -10.11 -4.09
C GLU A 59 -12.69 -10.64 -4.38
N LEU A 60 -13.17 -10.46 -5.62
CA LEU A 60 -14.57 -10.76 -6.00
C LEU A 60 -14.93 -12.25 -5.94
N ASN A 61 -13.95 -13.13 -6.13
CA ASN A 61 -14.14 -14.59 -6.17
C ASN A 61 -13.37 -15.31 -5.06
N ILE A 62 -13.39 -14.76 -3.84
CA ILE A 62 -12.89 -15.49 -2.67
C ILE A 62 -13.72 -16.76 -2.48
N ASP A 63 -13.03 -17.90 -2.45
CA ASP A 63 -13.59 -19.25 -2.24
C ASP A 63 -14.82 -19.57 -3.10
N ARG A 64 -14.85 -19.06 -4.33
CA ARG A 64 -15.92 -19.39 -5.29
C ARG A 64 -15.53 -20.59 -6.13
N VAL A 65 -16.44 -21.55 -6.20
CA VAL A 65 -16.34 -22.70 -7.10
C VAL A 65 -16.40 -22.24 -8.56
N SER A 66 -15.40 -22.63 -9.36
CA SER A 66 -15.47 -22.49 -10.81
C SER A 66 -16.17 -23.71 -11.39
N ALA A 67 -17.46 -23.57 -11.70
CA ALA A 67 -18.29 -24.64 -12.26
C ALA A 67 -19.35 -24.07 -13.19
N SER A 68 -19.67 -24.81 -14.27
CA SER A 68 -20.74 -24.39 -15.18
C SER A 68 -22.07 -24.28 -14.42
N THR A 69 -22.72 -23.13 -14.54
CA THR A 69 -24.03 -22.87 -13.91
C THR A 69 -25.21 -23.21 -14.82
N GLY A 70 -24.94 -23.66 -16.06
CA GLY A 70 -25.97 -23.85 -17.09
C GLY A 70 -26.59 -22.55 -17.60
N ARG A 71 -26.02 -21.39 -17.23
CA ARG A 71 -26.43 -20.06 -17.68
C ARG A 71 -25.37 -19.44 -18.58
N TYR A 72 -25.74 -18.41 -19.31
CA TYR A 72 -24.84 -17.62 -20.15
C TYR A 72 -24.72 -16.19 -19.63
N ILE A 73 -23.59 -15.55 -19.88
CA ILE A 73 -23.34 -14.14 -19.58
C ILE A 73 -23.69 -13.32 -20.81
N GLY A 74 -24.39 -12.19 -20.63
CA GLY A 74 -24.72 -11.23 -21.67
C GLY A 74 -25.95 -11.58 -22.52
N PRO A 75 -26.26 -10.77 -23.55
CA PRO A 75 -27.38 -11.03 -24.45
C PRO A 75 -27.14 -12.32 -25.25
N ARG A 76 -28.22 -13.04 -25.55
CA ARG A 76 -28.17 -14.28 -26.34
C ARG A 76 -27.64 -13.96 -27.74
N SER A 77 -26.50 -14.54 -28.11
CA SER A 77 -25.94 -14.35 -29.44
C SER A 77 -26.74 -15.14 -30.49
N VAL A 78 -26.75 -14.67 -31.74
CA VAL A 78 -27.35 -15.40 -32.87
C VAL A 78 -26.53 -16.62 -33.28
N SER A 79 -25.27 -16.71 -32.82
CA SER A 79 -24.41 -17.87 -33.00
C SER A 79 -24.12 -18.52 -31.64
N PRO A 80 -24.45 -19.81 -31.43
CA PRO A 80 -24.17 -20.55 -30.19
C PRO A 80 -22.69 -20.54 -29.78
N ASP A 81 -21.78 -20.46 -30.76
CA ASP A 81 -20.32 -20.46 -30.53
C ASP A 81 -19.79 -19.14 -29.95
N GLN A 82 -20.65 -18.12 -29.83
CA GLN A 82 -20.32 -16.80 -29.29
C GLN A 82 -20.91 -16.56 -27.89
N GLU A 83 -21.60 -17.56 -27.31
CA GLU A 83 -22.15 -17.46 -25.95
C GLU A 83 -21.08 -17.75 -24.89
N ILE A 84 -21.00 -16.91 -23.87
CA ILE A 84 -20.06 -17.11 -22.77
C ILE A 84 -20.76 -17.87 -21.65
N VAL A 85 -20.36 -19.12 -21.43
CA VAL A 85 -20.85 -19.95 -20.33
C VAL A 85 -20.51 -19.29 -19.00
N ASN A 86 -21.52 -19.12 -18.15
CA ASN A 86 -21.34 -18.64 -16.78
C ASN A 86 -20.77 -19.78 -15.93
N ASN A 87 -19.50 -19.62 -15.54
CA ASN A 87 -18.72 -20.57 -14.76
C ASN A 87 -18.77 -20.29 -13.23
N GLY A 88 -19.73 -19.49 -12.75
CA GLY A 88 -19.89 -19.16 -11.33
C GLY A 88 -18.97 -18.05 -10.80
N LEU A 89 -17.99 -17.60 -11.61
CA LEU A 89 -17.08 -16.53 -11.25
C LEU A 89 -17.62 -15.16 -11.68
N ILE A 90 -17.30 -14.14 -10.89
CA ILE A 90 -17.54 -12.73 -11.22
C ILE A 90 -16.33 -12.19 -11.97
N TYR A 91 -16.56 -11.69 -13.18
CA TYR A 91 -15.58 -10.94 -13.95
C TYR A 91 -16.29 -9.88 -14.81
N SER A 92 -15.58 -8.81 -15.14
CA SER A 92 -16.11 -7.76 -16.00
C SER A 92 -16.16 -8.22 -17.46
N TYR A 93 -17.22 -7.82 -18.15
CA TYR A 93 -17.39 -8.03 -19.58
C TYR A 93 -17.92 -6.75 -20.24
N VAL A 94 -17.71 -6.61 -21.54
CA VAL A 94 -18.27 -5.55 -22.38
C VAL A 94 -18.80 -6.16 -23.67
N VAL A 95 -19.90 -5.65 -24.18
CA VAL A 95 -20.45 -6.07 -25.48
C VAL A 95 -19.93 -5.13 -26.55
N LYS A 96 -19.32 -5.65 -27.61
CA LYS A 96 -18.87 -4.82 -28.74
C LYS A 96 -20.08 -4.21 -29.43
N ASN A 97 -20.19 -2.88 -29.37
CA ASN A 97 -21.27 -2.11 -30.00
C ASN A 97 -20.70 -0.87 -30.70
N GLY A 98 -21.56 -0.01 -31.24
CA GLY A 98 -21.17 1.22 -31.95
C GLY A 98 -20.34 2.21 -31.12
N SER A 99 -20.30 2.07 -29.79
CA SER A 99 -19.50 2.92 -28.89
C SER A 99 -18.01 2.58 -28.88
N ARG A 100 -17.62 1.44 -29.49
CA ARG A 100 -16.23 0.96 -29.59
C ARG A 100 -15.46 0.89 -28.25
N ILE A 101 -16.16 0.51 -27.18
CA ILE A 101 -15.56 0.36 -25.84
C ILE A 101 -14.98 -1.05 -25.70
N GLY A 102 -13.71 -1.14 -25.33
CA GLY A 102 -13.00 -2.39 -25.07
C GLY A 102 -12.12 -2.27 -23.81
N PHE A 103 -11.59 -3.40 -23.33
CA PHE A 103 -10.64 -3.37 -22.21
C PHE A 103 -9.29 -2.82 -22.67
N ARG A 104 -8.60 -2.09 -21.80
CA ARG A 104 -7.22 -1.63 -22.10
C ARG A 104 -6.27 -2.80 -22.38
N THR A 105 -6.56 -3.98 -21.84
CA THR A 105 -5.77 -5.20 -22.02
C THR A 105 -6.14 -5.98 -23.27
N SER A 106 -7.26 -5.69 -23.94
CA SER A 106 -7.56 -6.30 -25.25
C SER A 106 -6.69 -5.64 -26.31
N THR A 107 -6.03 -6.44 -27.14
CA THR A 107 -5.26 -5.91 -28.27
C THR A 107 -6.22 -5.32 -29.31
N VAL A 108 -5.77 -4.31 -30.04
CA VAL A 108 -6.55 -3.72 -31.15
C VAL A 108 -6.96 -4.82 -32.15
N SER A 109 -6.07 -5.76 -32.45
CA SER A 109 -6.37 -6.91 -33.33
C SER A 109 -7.49 -7.80 -32.78
N SER A 110 -7.47 -8.13 -31.48
CA SER A 110 -8.54 -8.94 -30.87
C SER A 110 -9.86 -8.19 -30.85
N PHE A 111 -9.82 -6.88 -30.62
CA PHE A 111 -11.00 -6.03 -30.64
C PHE A 111 -11.57 -5.94 -32.06
N ASP A 112 -10.75 -5.73 -33.07
CA ASP A 112 -11.18 -5.61 -34.47
C ASP A 112 -11.74 -6.92 -35.02
N ASN A 113 -11.14 -8.06 -34.65
CA ASN A 113 -11.61 -9.38 -35.06
C ASN A 113 -12.96 -9.79 -34.43
N SER A 114 -13.35 -9.21 -33.29
CA SER A 114 -14.67 -9.48 -32.71
C SER A 114 -15.81 -8.83 -33.52
N SER A 115 -16.94 -9.49 -33.65
CA SER A 115 -18.13 -8.96 -34.32
C SER A 115 -18.93 -8.02 -33.42
N TYR A 116 -19.78 -7.18 -34.03
CA TYR A 116 -20.75 -6.41 -33.24
C TYR A 116 -21.76 -7.35 -32.59
N GLY A 117 -21.96 -7.20 -31.28
CA GLY A 117 -22.76 -8.11 -30.45
C GLY A 117 -21.92 -9.10 -29.65
N ASP A 118 -20.64 -9.30 -29.99
CA ASP A 118 -19.78 -10.22 -29.26
C ASP A 118 -19.46 -9.70 -27.86
N ILE A 119 -19.35 -10.64 -26.93
CA ILE A 119 -19.00 -10.35 -25.55
C ILE A 119 -17.49 -10.48 -25.40
N ILE A 120 -16.84 -9.36 -25.09
CA ILE A 120 -15.44 -9.32 -24.75
C ILE A 120 -15.37 -9.45 -23.23
N THR A 121 -14.63 -10.44 -22.74
CA THR A 121 -14.38 -10.62 -21.30
C THR A 121 -12.98 -10.12 -20.95
N SER A 122 -12.85 -9.62 -19.72
CA SER A 122 -11.54 -9.29 -19.20
C SER A 122 -10.89 -10.53 -18.57
N SER A 123 -9.55 -10.57 -18.59
CA SER A 123 -8.80 -11.68 -17.99
C SER A 123 -8.94 -11.66 -16.46
N TYR A 124 -9.39 -12.78 -15.90
CA TYR A 124 -9.46 -13.03 -14.45
C TYR A 124 -8.44 -14.11 -14.10
N PRO A 125 -7.79 -14.08 -12.91
CA PRO A 125 -7.98 -13.16 -11.78
C PRO A 125 -7.36 -11.76 -11.98
N TYR A 126 -8.02 -10.73 -11.45
CA TYR A 126 -7.48 -9.36 -11.40
C TYR A 126 -6.42 -9.24 -10.33
N VAL A 127 -5.17 -9.46 -10.74
CA VAL A 127 -4.06 -9.61 -9.80
C VAL A 127 -2.91 -8.70 -10.19
N SER A 128 -2.18 -8.27 -9.17
CA SER A 128 -0.91 -7.56 -9.35
C SER A 128 0.18 -8.33 -8.62
N GLY A 129 1.31 -8.54 -9.29
CA GLY A 129 2.45 -9.26 -8.76
C GLY A 129 3.72 -8.76 -9.41
N ILE A 130 4.85 -9.03 -8.76
CA ILE A 130 6.14 -8.82 -9.38
C ILE A 130 6.31 -9.73 -10.59
N SER A 131 6.99 -9.24 -11.62
CA SER A 131 7.34 -10.04 -12.79
C SER A 131 8.80 -9.86 -13.16
N LYS A 132 9.33 -10.84 -13.88
CA LYS A 132 10.71 -10.89 -14.33
C LYS A 132 10.74 -11.08 -15.85
N GLU A 133 11.48 -10.21 -16.51
CA GLU A 133 11.83 -10.34 -17.91
C GLU A 133 13.35 -10.50 -18.03
N PHE A 134 13.76 -11.45 -18.86
CA PHE A 134 15.16 -11.63 -19.21
C PHE A 134 15.34 -11.26 -20.67
N TYR A 135 16.39 -10.50 -20.93
CA TYR A 135 16.78 -10.15 -22.27
C TYR A 135 18.22 -10.56 -22.51
N GLY A 136 18.40 -11.56 -23.37
CA GLY A 136 19.71 -11.98 -23.83
C GLY A 136 20.29 -11.04 -24.87
N THR A 137 21.53 -11.29 -25.27
CA THR A 137 22.24 -10.49 -26.29
C THR A 137 21.56 -10.48 -27.65
N THR A 138 20.86 -11.56 -28.00
CA THR A 138 20.15 -11.73 -29.27
C THR A 138 18.66 -11.37 -29.19
N THR A 139 18.13 -11.04 -28.01
CA THR A 139 16.72 -10.69 -27.85
C THR A 139 16.44 -9.32 -28.49
N PRO A 140 15.59 -9.23 -29.53
CA PRO A 140 15.32 -7.96 -30.18
C PRO A 140 14.65 -6.99 -29.20
N ARG A 141 15.12 -5.73 -29.20
CA ARG A 141 14.56 -4.68 -28.34
C ARG A 141 13.32 -4.01 -28.96
N SER A 142 13.16 -4.15 -30.26
CA SER A 142 12.02 -3.68 -31.03
C SER A 142 11.89 -4.49 -32.32
N SER A 143 10.68 -4.57 -32.84
CA SER A 143 10.36 -5.02 -34.20
C SER A 143 9.26 -4.15 -34.78
N THR A 144 8.83 -4.41 -36.02
CA THR A 144 7.70 -3.72 -36.66
C THR A 144 6.41 -3.79 -35.84
N SER A 145 6.22 -4.83 -35.02
CA SER A 145 4.97 -5.09 -34.29
C SER A 145 5.06 -4.92 -32.77
N TYR A 146 6.25 -4.71 -32.20
CA TYR A 146 6.39 -4.53 -30.75
C TYR A 146 7.63 -3.72 -30.34
N VAL A 147 7.56 -3.11 -29.16
CA VAL A 147 8.68 -2.46 -28.48
C VAL A 147 8.83 -3.12 -27.11
N SER A 148 10.04 -3.55 -26.76
CA SER A 148 10.33 -4.15 -25.45
C SER A 148 10.16 -3.14 -24.31
N HIS A 149 9.81 -3.61 -23.11
CA HIS A 149 9.73 -2.75 -21.94
C HIS A 149 11.08 -2.10 -21.62
N LEU A 150 12.20 -2.81 -21.83
CA LEU A 150 13.52 -2.21 -21.63
C LEU A 150 13.76 -1.01 -22.55
N LEU A 151 13.42 -1.11 -23.84
CA LEU A 151 13.59 0.00 -24.78
C LEU A 151 12.65 1.16 -24.47
N ALA A 152 11.42 0.86 -24.03
CA ALA A 152 10.47 1.88 -23.59
C ALA A 152 10.98 2.71 -22.41
N LEU A 153 11.85 2.13 -21.57
CA LEU A 153 12.48 2.82 -20.43
C LEU A 153 13.69 3.68 -20.82
N LYS A 154 14.13 3.70 -22.09
CA LYS A 154 15.35 4.43 -22.53
C LYS A 154 15.37 5.89 -22.09
N ASN A 155 14.28 6.62 -22.29
CA ASN A 155 14.22 8.04 -21.93
C ASN A 155 14.20 8.23 -20.42
N THR A 156 13.47 7.38 -19.69
CA THR A 156 13.43 7.39 -18.23
C THR A 156 14.80 7.10 -17.62
N ILE A 157 15.51 6.10 -18.14
CA ILE A 157 16.87 5.75 -17.69
C ILE A 157 17.79 6.95 -17.92
N ASN A 158 17.85 7.48 -19.14
CA ASN A 158 18.70 8.63 -19.46
C ASN A 158 18.34 9.90 -18.68
N HIS A 159 17.07 10.07 -18.28
CA HIS A 159 16.65 11.19 -17.45
C HIS A 159 17.42 11.23 -16.12
N TYR A 160 17.75 10.08 -15.53
CA TYR A 160 18.47 10.00 -14.25
C TYR A 160 20.01 10.11 -14.39
N ARG A 161 20.54 10.45 -15.58
CA ARG A 161 21.98 10.64 -15.81
C ARG A 161 22.61 11.70 -14.90
N TYR A 162 21.84 12.69 -14.45
CA TYR A 162 22.31 13.71 -13.51
C TYR A 162 22.60 13.15 -12.10
N VAL A 163 22.01 12.00 -11.74
CA VAL A 163 22.24 11.36 -10.43
C VAL A 163 23.51 10.54 -10.46
N SER A 164 23.68 9.71 -11.49
CA SER A 164 24.85 8.87 -11.69
C SER A 164 25.11 8.62 -13.18
N PRO A 165 26.37 8.61 -13.64
CA PRO A 165 26.72 8.24 -15.02
C PRO A 165 26.23 6.84 -15.41
N HIS A 166 26.03 5.94 -14.44
CA HIS A 166 25.50 4.60 -14.68
C HIS A 166 24.07 4.61 -15.27
N PHE A 167 23.31 5.71 -15.18
CA PHE A 167 22.00 5.84 -15.81
C PHE A 167 22.03 6.14 -17.31
N GLN A 168 23.21 6.07 -17.94
CA GLN A 168 23.29 6.14 -19.39
C GLN A 168 22.85 4.81 -20.02
N TYR A 169 21.84 4.85 -20.89
CA TYR A 169 21.27 3.65 -21.51
C TYR A 169 22.29 2.93 -22.42
N SER A 170 23.03 3.69 -23.22
CA SER A 170 24.12 3.20 -24.06
C SER A 170 25.35 4.07 -23.85
N SER A 171 26.43 3.47 -23.39
CA SER A 171 27.71 4.09 -23.06
C SER A 171 28.86 3.17 -23.49
N SER A 172 30.09 3.68 -23.53
CA SER A 172 31.27 2.87 -23.84
C SER A 172 31.53 1.77 -22.80
N ALA A 173 31.10 1.96 -21.55
CA ALA A 173 31.25 0.98 -20.48
C ALA A 173 30.15 -0.09 -20.48
N ARG A 174 28.93 0.27 -20.92
CA ARG A 174 27.78 -0.63 -20.96
C ARG A 174 26.73 -0.13 -21.96
N ASP A 175 26.23 -1.05 -22.77
CA ASP A 175 25.11 -0.78 -23.68
C ASP A 175 23.91 -1.70 -23.39
N LEU A 176 22.83 -1.14 -22.84
CA LEU A 176 21.59 -1.87 -22.54
C LEU A 176 20.81 -2.29 -23.80
N ALA A 177 21.16 -1.77 -24.99
CA ALA A 177 20.56 -2.24 -26.23
C ALA A 177 20.98 -3.68 -26.57
N ILE A 178 22.20 -4.07 -26.16
CA ILE A 178 22.83 -5.33 -26.57
C ILE A 178 23.19 -6.20 -25.35
N ALA A 179 23.49 -5.60 -24.20
CA ALA A 179 23.89 -6.35 -23.01
C ALA A 179 22.77 -7.24 -22.45
N GLU A 180 23.17 -8.37 -21.88
CA GLU A 180 22.27 -9.22 -21.11
C GLU A 180 21.72 -8.44 -19.92
N THR A 181 20.41 -8.35 -19.83
CA THR A 181 19.75 -7.53 -18.82
C THR A 181 18.59 -8.29 -18.22
N GLY A 182 18.60 -8.35 -16.90
CA GLY A 182 17.48 -8.78 -16.12
C GLY A 182 16.60 -7.61 -15.69
N LEU A 183 15.35 -7.58 -16.12
CA LEU A 183 14.38 -6.55 -15.71
C LEU A 183 13.39 -7.16 -14.71
N VAL A 184 13.39 -6.65 -13.48
CA VAL A 184 12.36 -6.97 -12.47
C VAL A 184 11.38 -5.80 -12.43
N ASN A 185 10.11 -6.10 -12.66
CA ASN A 185 9.01 -5.14 -12.58
C ASN A 185 8.30 -5.31 -11.24
N ILE A 186 8.23 -4.22 -10.49
CA ILE A 186 7.51 -4.10 -9.24
C ILE A 186 6.34 -3.15 -9.47
N PRO A 187 5.09 -3.62 -9.42
CA PRO A 187 3.93 -2.75 -9.59
C PRO A 187 3.79 -1.69 -8.49
N THR A 188 3.23 -0.53 -8.85
CA THR A 188 2.99 0.62 -7.96
C THR A 188 2.16 0.30 -6.71
N ILE A 189 1.24 -0.67 -6.79
CA ILE A 189 0.42 -1.09 -5.64
C ILE A 189 1.26 -1.54 -4.44
N PHE A 190 2.47 -2.03 -4.66
CA PHE A 190 3.35 -2.51 -3.59
C PHE A 190 4.11 -1.38 -2.90
N TYR A 191 4.35 -0.24 -3.55
CA TYR A 191 5.18 0.84 -2.99
C TYR A 191 4.47 2.19 -2.88
N GLY A 192 3.23 2.32 -3.37
CA GLY A 192 2.47 3.56 -3.37
C GLY A 192 3.05 4.58 -4.34
N SER A 193 3.54 5.71 -3.81
CA SER A 193 4.03 6.82 -4.65
C SER A 193 5.44 6.61 -5.21
N LYS A 194 6.35 6.03 -4.41
CA LYS A 194 7.72 5.69 -4.82
C LYS A 194 8.37 4.75 -3.82
N ILE A 195 9.31 3.95 -4.29
CA ILE A 195 10.18 3.17 -3.40
C ILE A 195 11.14 4.14 -2.70
N LYS A 196 11.34 3.97 -1.39
CA LYS A 196 12.27 4.80 -0.60
C LYS A 196 13.70 4.48 -1.01
N LYS A 197 14.43 5.52 -1.44
CA LYS A 197 15.84 5.42 -1.84
C LYS A 197 16.70 4.77 -0.75
N GLY A 198 17.56 3.84 -1.15
CA GLY A 198 18.45 3.08 -0.28
C GLY A 198 17.78 2.09 0.66
N THR A 199 16.51 1.73 0.43
CA THR A 199 15.85 0.64 1.17
C THR A 199 15.79 -0.67 0.41
N ILE A 200 16.18 -0.68 -0.86
CA ILE A 200 16.22 -1.90 -1.66
C ILE A 200 17.35 -2.77 -1.17
N ASN A 201 17.01 -4.01 -0.84
CA ASN A 201 17.93 -5.04 -0.42
C ASN A 201 17.59 -6.34 -1.13
N LEU A 202 18.47 -6.74 -2.04
CA LEU A 202 18.37 -7.97 -2.81
C LEU A 202 19.26 -9.02 -2.18
N LYS A 203 18.72 -10.21 -1.91
CA LYS A 203 19.48 -11.35 -1.40
C LYS A 203 19.30 -12.53 -2.35
N TYR A 204 20.41 -13.16 -2.70
CA TYR A 204 20.48 -14.34 -3.55
C TYR A 204 20.99 -15.50 -2.71
N TYR A 205 20.19 -16.55 -2.61
CA TYR A 205 20.57 -17.81 -1.98
C TYR A 205 20.63 -18.96 -2.98
N ILE A 206 21.57 -19.87 -2.76
CA ILE A 206 21.69 -21.13 -3.51
C ILE A 206 21.78 -22.26 -2.49
N THR A 207 20.89 -23.24 -2.62
CA THR A 207 20.78 -24.38 -1.70
C THR A 207 20.67 -23.95 -0.22
N GLY A 208 20.06 -22.78 0.01
CA GLY A 208 19.89 -22.17 1.34
C GLY A 208 21.04 -21.28 1.83
N THR A 209 22.19 -21.27 1.14
CA THR A 209 23.34 -20.42 1.49
C THR A 209 23.26 -19.07 0.79
N LEU A 210 23.48 -17.97 1.52
CA LEU A 210 23.55 -16.63 0.92
C LEU A 210 24.82 -16.53 0.07
N VAL A 211 24.69 -16.31 -1.23
CA VAL A 211 25.81 -16.18 -2.18
C VAL A 211 26.03 -14.74 -2.65
N GLY A 212 24.98 -13.91 -2.60
CA GLY A 212 25.05 -12.52 -3.05
C GLY A 212 24.07 -11.62 -2.31
N ARG A 213 24.49 -10.39 -2.01
CA ARG A 213 23.59 -9.33 -1.52
C ARG A 213 23.87 -8.02 -2.23
N ALA A 214 22.84 -7.39 -2.80
CA ALA A 214 22.97 -6.10 -3.45
C ALA A 214 22.08 -5.04 -2.81
N GLN A 215 22.65 -3.85 -2.62
CA GLN A 215 22.00 -2.71 -1.98
C GLN A 215 22.44 -1.40 -2.64
N ASP A 216 21.57 -0.40 -2.60
CA ASP A 216 21.94 0.98 -2.91
C ASP A 216 22.29 1.72 -1.61
N SER A 217 23.52 1.55 -1.13
CA SER A 217 24.02 2.24 0.06
C SER A 217 24.17 3.75 -0.14
N ASN A 218 24.44 4.18 -1.37
CA ASN A 218 24.73 5.58 -1.72
C ASN A 218 23.46 6.41 -1.99
N ARG A 219 22.30 5.78 -2.11
CA ARG A 219 20.99 6.38 -2.46
C ARG A 219 21.00 7.06 -3.83
N ASP A 220 21.89 6.64 -4.70
CA ASP A 220 22.08 7.17 -6.06
C ASP A 220 21.31 6.36 -7.11
N GLY A 221 20.68 5.25 -6.73
CA GLY A 221 19.96 4.36 -7.63
C GLY A 221 20.84 3.32 -8.32
N VAL A 222 22.13 3.27 -8.02
CA VAL A 222 23.01 2.17 -8.44
C VAL A 222 22.98 1.08 -7.38
N LEU A 223 22.77 -0.15 -7.80
CA LEU A 223 22.84 -1.31 -6.91
C LEU A 223 24.27 -1.81 -6.89
N TYR A 224 24.86 -1.86 -5.70
CA TYR A 224 26.20 -2.41 -5.48
C TYR A 224 26.08 -3.77 -4.80
N SER A 225 26.89 -4.73 -5.23
CA SER A 225 27.07 -5.94 -4.43
C SER A 225 27.79 -5.57 -3.14
N THR A 226 27.24 -5.98 -2.02
CA THR A 226 27.72 -5.70 -0.65
C THR A 226 28.24 -6.96 0.03
N TYR A 227 27.97 -8.12 -0.56
CA TYR A 227 28.36 -9.42 -0.06
C TYR A 227 28.35 -10.42 -1.22
N GLY A 228 29.32 -11.32 -1.24
CA GLY A 228 29.51 -12.32 -2.29
C GLY A 228 30.83 -12.13 -3.02
N HIS A 229 31.04 -12.94 -4.05
CA HIS A 229 32.25 -12.92 -4.88
C HIS A 229 32.51 -11.55 -5.55
N ASP A 230 31.44 -10.82 -5.86
CA ASP A 230 31.46 -9.57 -6.63
C ASP A 230 31.32 -8.30 -5.78
N SER A 231 31.53 -8.42 -4.45
CA SER A 231 31.38 -7.32 -3.51
C SER A 231 32.16 -6.06 -3.94
N GLY A 232 31.50 -4.90 -3.88
CA GLY A 232 32.00 -3.61 -4.35
C GLY A 232 31.65 -3.26 -5.79
N SER A 233 31.21 -4.23 -6.60
CA SER A 233 30.87 -4.01 -8.01
C SER A 233 29.46 -3.44 -8.18
N ALA A 234 29.26 -2.60 -9.20
CA ALA A 234 27.93 -2.13 -9.61
C ALA A 234 27.22 -3.21 -10.43
N ILE A 235 26.16 -3.80 -9.87
CA ILE A 235 25.45 -4.96 -10.44
C ILE A 235 24.17 -4.58 -11.19
N GLY A 236 23.67 -3.36 -10.99
CA GLY A 236 22.42 -2.92 -11.58
C GLY A 236 21.99 -1.50 -11.22
N LEU A 237 20.77 -1.16 -11.61
CA LEU A 237 20.11 0.12 -11.37
C LEU A 237 18.72 -0.10 -10.78
N ALA A 238 18.28 0.82 -9.93
CA ALA A 238 16.93 0.88 -9.39
C ALA A 238 16.23 2.18 -9.81
N LEU A 239 15.14 2.04 -10.55
CA LEU A 239 14.22 3.12 -10.90
C LEU A 239 13.16 3.24 -9.81
N TYR A 240 13.47 4.01 -8.76
CA TYR A 240 12.66 4.11 -7.54
C TYR A 240 11.22 4.64 -7.74
N SER A 241 11.02 5.51 -8.73
CA SER A 241 9.70 6.09 -9.00
C SER A 241 8.86 5.17 -9.86
N GLU A 242 9.50 4.49 -10.82
CA GLU A 242 8.85 3.66 -11.83
C GLU A 242 8.69 2.19 -11.41
N GLY A 243 9.43 1.74 -10.41
CA GLY A 243 9.31 0.38 -9.87
C GLY A 243 10.08 -0.69 -10.65
N PHE A 244 11.16 -0.31 -11.35
CA PHE A 244 11.97 -1.26 -12.11
C PHE A 244 13.36 -1.45 -11.50
N LEU A 245 13.81 -2.71 -11.46
CA LEU A 245 15.21 -3.05 -11.18
C LEU A 245 15.83 -3.61 -12.46
N LEU A 246 16.93 -3.00 -12.89
CA LEU A 246 17.70 -3.44 -14.04
C LEU A 246 19.00 -4.06 -13.54
N LEU A 247 19.20 -5.35 -13.79
CA LEU A 247 20.35 -6.10 -13.30
C LEU A 247 21.21 -6.50 -14.51
N THR A 248 22.47 -6.14 -14.47
CA THR A 248 23.44 -6.34 -15.57
C THR A 248 24.70 -7.07 -15.11
N GLY A 249 24.79 -7.46 -13.84
CA GLY A 249 25.93 -8.23 -13.31
C GLY A 249 25.96 -9.63 -13.91
N SER A 250 26.92 -9.85 -14.82
CA SER A 250 27.17 -11.13 -15.51
C SER A 250 28.26 -11.99 -14.84
N THR A 251 28.90 -11.47 -13.79
CA THR A 251 29.89 -12.20 -12.99
C THR A 251 29.23 -13.36 -12.26
N GLU A 252 29.90 -14.52 -12.29
CA GLU A 252 29.46 -15.73 -11.59
C GLU A 252 29.58 -15.53 -10.08
N LEU A 253 28.49 -15.79 -9.36
CA LEU A 253 28.43 -15.68 -7.89
C LEU A 253 28.92 -16.95 -7.20
N ASP A 254 28.86 -18.09 -7.90
CA ASP A 254 29.33 -19.39 -7.48
C ASP A 254 29.80 -20.16 -8.73
N THR A 255 30.94 -20.82 -8.63
CA THR A 255 31.56 -21.56 -9.74
C THR A 255 31.24 -23.06 -9.72
N VAL A 256 30.72 -23.57 -8.60
CA VAL A 256 30.44 -24.99 -8.38
C VAL A 256 28.95 -25.28 -8.55
N ALA A 257 28.09 -24.41 -8.01
CA ALA A 257 26.65 -24.60 -8.11
C ALA A 257 26.11 -24.09 -9.45
N THR A 258 25.26 -24.89 -10.09
CA THR A 258 24.52 -24.53 -11.30
C THR A 258 23.03 -24.75 -11.10
N ASP A 259 22.20 -23.95 -11.77
CA ASP A 259 20.75 -24.11 -11.77
C ASP A 259 20.18 -23.81 -13.16
N THR A 260 18.93 -24.22 -13.39
CA THR A 260 18.22 -23.97 -14.65
C THR A 260 17.67 -22.55 -14.66
N TYR A 261 18.51 -21.56 -14.97
CA TYR A 261 18.08 -20.16 -15.12
C TYR A 261 17.49 -19.86 -16.51
N LEU A 262 17.97 -20.56 -17.52
CA LEU A 262 17.52 -20.47 -18.91
C LEU A 262 16.97 -21.87 -19.30
N PRO A 263 16.63 -22.17 -20.57
CA PRO A 263 16.32 -23.57 -20.93
C PRO A 263 17.54 -24.52 -20.82
N ALA A 264 18.66 -24.05 -20.27
CA ALA A 264 19.85 -24.81 -19.91
C ALA A 264 20.35 -24.40 -18.51
N ALA A 265 21.15 -25.26 -17.88
CA ALA A 265 21.82 -24.96 -16.63
C ALA A 265 22.97 -23.96 -16.85
N ASP A 266 23.12 -22.99 -15.95
CA ASP A 266 24.22 -22.03 -15.93
C ASP A 266 24.59 -21.72 -14.47
N ASN A 267 25.74 -21.07 -14.28
CA ASN A 267 26.17 -20.55 -13.00
C ASN A 267 25.30 -19.34 -12.58
N PRO A 268 25.11 -19.13 -11.27
CA PRO A 268 24.33 -18.02 -10.73
C PRO A 268 24.95 -16.66 -11.06
N LYS A 269 24.17 -15.78 -11.67
CA LYS A 269 24.55 -14.40 -12.00
C LYS A 269 23.44 -13.44 -11.61
N TRP A 270 23.74 -12.17 -11.35
CA TRP A 270 22.72 -11.16 -10.99
C TRP A 270 21.68 -10.94 -12.11
N ILE A 271 22.06 -11.13 -13.38
CA ILE A 271 21.11 -11.10 -14.50
C ILE A 271 19.95 -12.11 -14.35
N TYR A 272 20.20 -13.24 -13.67
CA TYR A 272 19.22 -14.30 -13.38
C TYR A 272 18.48 -14.12 -12.07
N PHE A 273 18.69 -13.01 -11.36
CA PHE A 273 17.95 -12.74 -10.15
C PHE A 273 16.43 -12.74 -10.42
N ALA A 274 15.68 -13.46 -9.58
CA ALA A 274 14.23 -13.69 -9.73
C ALA A 274 13.81 -14.43 -11.01
N GLN A 275 14.72 -15.11 -11.70
CA GLN A 275 14.42 -15.82 -12.95
C GLN A 275 13.39 -16.95 -12.79
N SER A 276 13.25 -17.51 -11.59
CA SER A 276 12.26 -18.56 -11.32
C SER A 276 10.80 -18.09 -11.41
N ILE A 277 10.52 -16.79 -11.61
CA ILE A 277 9.15 -16.29 -11.85
C ILE A 277 8.94 -15.82 -13.30
N SER A 278 9.94 -15.99 -14.17
CA SER A 278 9.78 -15.73 -15.61
C SER A 278 9.26 -16.97 -16.32
N GLY A 279 7.94 -17.13 -16.37
CA GLY A 279 7.29 -18.20 -17.13
C GLY A 279 7.54 -19.59 -16.53
N SER A 280 8.06 -20.50 -17.33
CA SER A 280 8.14 -21.94 -17.01
C SER A 280 9.45 -22.39 -16.33
N ILE A 281 10.35 -21.45 -16.01
CA ILE A 281 11.64 -21.76 -15.40
C ILE A 281 11.48 -21.91 -13.88
N THR A 282 11.92 -23.03 -13.32
CA THR A 282 11.72 -23.37 -11.90
C THR A 282 12.98 -23.33 -11.03
N ALA A 283 14.18 -23.04 -11.56
CA ALA A 283 15.45 -22.86 -10.83
C ALA A 283 15.42 -23.32 -9.35
N ALA A 284 15.43 -24.64 -9.13
CA ALA A 284 14.95 -25.26 -7.89
C ALA A 284 15.91 -25.10 -6.70
N SER A 285 17.19 -24.85 -6.98
CA SER A 285 18.23 -24.62 -5.98
C SER A 285 18.32 -23.15 -5.58
N SER A 286 17.82 -22.25 -6.41
CA SER A 286 17.94 -20.81 -6.26
C SER A 286 16.72 -20.20 -5.59
N SER A 287 16.96 -19.36 -4.59
CA SER A 287 15.91 -18.54 -3.99
C SER A 287 16.36 -17.10 -3.83
N TYR A 288 15.41 -16.19 -3.93
CA TYR A 288 15.66 -14.76 -3.95
C TYR A 288 14.81 -14.06 -2.91
N THR A 289 15.33 -12.98 -2.34
CA THR A 289 14.54 -12.08 -1.49
C THR A 289 14.71 -10.65 -1.95
N ILE A 290 13.59 -9.96 -2.12
CA ILE A 290 13.54 -8.52 -2.38
C ILE A 290 12.92 -7.87 -1.15
N GLU A 291 13.68 -7.05 -0.46
CA GLU A 291 13.22 -6.21 0.64
C GLU A 291 13.26 -4.75 0.20
N MET A 292 12.19 -3.99 0.45
CA MET A 292 12.12 -2.57 0.14
C MET A 292 11.10 -1.86 1.03
N SER A 293 11.13 -0.53 1.07
CA SER A 293 10.07 0.27 1.70
C SER A 293 9.38 1.16 0.66
N GLY A 294 8.05 1.12 0.63
CA GLY A 294 7.24 2.06 -0.17
C GLY A 294 7.21 3.46 0.44
N THR A 295 6.53 4.40 -0.22
CA THR A 295 6.20 5.72 0.31
C THR A 295 4.72 5.95 0.11
N SER A 296 3.97 6.15 1.19
CA SER A 296 2.56 6.55 1.13
C SER A 296 2.35 7.88 1.85
N TYR A 297 1.42 8.67 1.33
CA TYR A 297 1.02 9.96 1.87
C TYR A 297 -0.42 9.84 2.38
N ASN A 298 -0.60 9.93 3.68
CA ASN A 298 -1.90 9.89 4.33
C ASN A 298 -2.27 11.30 4.78
N SER A 299 -3.36 11.84 4.25
CA SER A 299 -3.89 13.13 4.70
C SER A 299 -4.47 12.99 6.11
N THR A 300 -4.05 13.88 7.00
CA THR A 300 -4.43 13.90 8.42
C THR A 300 -4.85 15.32 8.79
N MET A 301 -5.98 15.46 9.47
CA MET A 301 -6.43 16.76 9.99
C MET A 301 -6.09 16.82 11.48
N THR A 302 -5.40 17.87 11.90
CA THR A 302 -5.13 18.17 13.31
C THR A 302 -6.00 19.36 13.71
N LEU A 303 -6.85 19.16 14.72
CA LEU A 303 -7.74 20.18 15.26
C LEU A 303 -7.28 20.55 16.67
N PHE A 304 -6.93 21.81 16.89
CA PHE A 304 -6.59 22.34 18.20
C PHE A 304 -7.85 22.80 18.92
N ALA A 305 -8.26 22.03 19.92
CA ALA A 305 -9.34 22.40 20.82
C ALA A 305 -8.78 23.18 22.01
N THR A 306 -8.44 24.46 21.79
CA THR A 306 -7.93 25.32 22.85
C THR A 306 -9.04 25.70 23.83
N ALA A 307 -8.70 25.77 25.11
CA ALA A 307 -9.59 26.24 26.16
C ALA A 307 -9.03 27.55 26.71
N PRO A 308 -9.51 28.74 26.28
CA PRO A 308 -8.96 30.02 26.72
C PRO A 308 -9.18 30.28 28.23
N LYS A 309 -8.43 31.22 28.82
CA LYS A 309 -8.64 31.69 30.21
C LYS A 309 -10.10 32.12 30.45
N GLY A 310 -10.64 31.81 31.63
CA GLY A 310 -12.01 32.19 32.03
C GLY A 310 -13.15 31.36 31.39
N HIS A 311 -12.86 30.52 30.39
CA HIS A 311 -13.84 29.64 29.75
C HIS A 311 -13.83 28.22 30.35
N LEU A 312 -14.90 27.45 30.10
CA LEU A 312 -15.06 26.07 30.57
C LEU A 312 -14.94 25.90 32.11
N ASN A 313 -15.34 26.93 32.86
CA ASN A 313 -15.27 27.01 34.32
C ASN A 313 -16.49 26.40 35.04
N GLN A 314 -17.38 25.73 34.30
CA GLN A 314 -18.56 25.04 34.84
C GLN A 314 -18.81 23.72 34.09
N SER A 315 -19.19 22.69 34.84
CA SER A 315 -19.55 21.37 34.32
C SER A 315 -21.07 21.22 34.26
N ASN A 316 -21.59 20.54 33.23
CA ASN A 316 -23.01 20.15 33.18
C ASN A 316 -23.26 18.79 33.86
N ASN A 317 -22.26 18.26 34.58
CA ASN A 317 -22.43 17.02 35.32
C ASN A 317 -23.32 17.29 36.55
N PRO A 318 -24.42 16.55 36.75
CA PRO A 318 -25.32 16.74 37.90
C PRO A 318 -24.63 16.55 39.27
N THR A 319 -23.47 15.89 39.30
CA THR A 319 -22.63 15.75 40.52
C THR A 319 -21.81 17.00 40.87
N PHE A 320 -21.95 18.09 40.10
CA PHE A 320 -21.28 19.38 40.35
C PHE A 320 -21.92 20.19 41.50
N VAL A 321 -23.10 19.79 41.95
CA VAL A 321 -23.85 20.46 43.03
C VAL A 321 -23.79 19.64 44.31
N GLU A 322 -23.73 20.29 45.48
CA GLU A 322 -23.77 19.58 46.76
C GLU A 322 -25.11 18.89 46.99
N TYR A 323 -25.04 17.69 47.57
CA TYR A 323 -26.23 16.98 48.01
C TYR A 323 -26.86 17.72 49.18
N THR A 324 -28.14 18.02 49.08
CA THR A 324 -28.92 18.66 50.15
C THR A 324 -30.28 17.99 50.27
N THR A 325 -30.72 17.76 51.50
CA THR A 325 -31.92 17.00 51.84
C THR A 325 -33.20 17.84 51.93
N GLY A 326 -33.16 19.15 51.61
CA GLY A 326 -34.29 20.07 51.88
C GLY A 326 -34.67 21.07 50.79
N ASN A 327 -34.08 20.99 49.58
CA ASN A 327 -34.29 22.00 48.53
C ASN A 327 -35.03 21.41 47.32
N PHE A 328 -36.35 21.61 47.29
CA PHE A 328 -37.21 21.25 46.16
C PHE A 328 -37.09 22.31 45.04
N ALA A 329 -37.08 21.86 43.78
CA ALA A 329 -37.21 22.74 42.63
C ALA A 329 -38.67 23.23 42.52
N ALA A 330 -38.87 24.51 42.23
CA ALA A 330 -40.21 25.02 41.96
C ALA A 330 -40.59 24.67 40.52
N THR A 331 -41.64 23.86 40.34
CA THR A 331 -42.13 23.43 39.04
C THR A 331 -43.53 23.98 38.78
N GLY A 332 -43.74 24.49 37.57
CA GLY A 332 -45.05 24.90 37.05
C GLY A 332 -45.20 24.51 35.58
N SER A 333 -46.41 24.66 35.03
CA SER A 333 -46.75 24.22 33.66
C SER A 333 -45.98 24.90 32.53
N LYS A 334 -45.24 25.99 32.81
CA LYS A 334 -44.43 26.73 31.83
C LYS A 334 -42.98 26.98 32.25
N ALA A 335 -42.57 26.60 33.45
CA ALA A 335 -41.22 26.88 33.94
C ALA A 335 -40.76 25.90 35.00
N TYR A 336 -39.48 25.55 34.92
CA TYR A 336 -38.73 24.88 35.96
C TYR A 336 -37.70 25.88 36.50
N LEU A 337 -37.75 26.16 37.80
CA LEU A 337 -36.78 27.01 38.47
C LEU A 337 -35.98 26.16 39.46
N GLU A 338 -34.69 25.97 39.15
CA GLU A 338 -33.77 25.33 40.07
C GLU A 338 -33.52 26.22 41.30
N ASN A 339 -33.43 25.60 42.48
CA ASN A 339 -33.27 26.32 43.74
C ASN A 339 -31.92 27.07 43.78
N SER A 340 -31.99 28.40 43.90
CA SER A 340 -30.83 29.31 43.90
C SER A 340 -29.89 29.17 45.09
N ARG A 341 -30.28 28.41 46.14
CA ARG A 341 -29.47 28.16 47.34
C ARG A 341 -28.62 26.89 47.26
N ARG A 342 -28.55 26.22 46.11
CA ARG A 342 -27.71 25.04 45.91
C ARG A 342 -26.24 25.45 45.74
N SER A 343 -25.40 25.07 46.70
CA SER A 343 -23.95 25.26 46.66
C SER A 343 -23.30 24.35 45.62
N ILE A 344 -22.26 24.87 44.95
CA ILE A 344 -21.40 24.07 44.07
C ILE A 344 -20.49 23.23 44.95
N LYS A 345 -20.38 21.93 44.64
CA LYS A 345 -19.49 21.03 45.37
C LYS A 345 -18.04 21.47 45.19
N ASN A 346 -17.38 21.80 46.28
CA ASN A 346 -15.96 22.13 46.25
C ASN A 346 -15.12 20.85 46.02
N THR A 347 -14.26 20.88 45.02
CA THR A 347 -13.35 19.78 44.69
C THR A 347 -11.88 20.19 44.73
N VAL A 348 -11.59 21.36 45.32
CA VAL A 348 -10.23 21.87 45.53
C VAL A 348 -9.57 21.12 46.68
N SER A 349 -8.45 20.47 46.41
CA SER A 349 -7.62 19.81 47.42
C SER A 349 -6.81 20.83 48.21
N SER A 350 -6.84 20.75 49.54
CA SER A 350 -5.87 21.38 50.44
C SER A 350 -4.77 20.38 50.83
N SER A 351 -3.62 20.90 51.27
CA SER A 351 -2.50 20.10 51.79
C SER A 351 -2.80 19.42 53.12
N TYR A 352 -3.93 19.75 53.75
CA TYR A 352 -4.37 19.29 55.06
C TYR A 352 -5.77 18.67 54.92
N ALA A 353 -6.05 17.60 55.68
CA ALA A 353 -7.35 16.93 55.64
C ALA A 353 -8.50 17.85 56.11
N ASP A 354 -8.17 18.81 56.98
CA ASP A 354 -9.00 19.92 57.39
C ASP A 354 -8.14 21.19 57.58
N PRO A 355 -8.60 22.39 57.17
CA PRO A 355 -9.82 22.63 56.41
C PRO A 355 -9.66 22.27 54.91
N THR A 356 -10.79 22.04 54.25
CA THR A 356 -10.84 21.98 52.78
C THR A 356 -10.42 23.32 52.17
N GLY A 357 -9.71 23.30 51.04
CA GLY A 357 -9.21 24.52 50.40
C GLY A 357 -10.34 25.47 50.01
N SER A 358 -10.07 26.78 49.96
CA SER A 358 -11.04 27.80 49.54
C SER A 358 -11.70 27.44 48.20
N PHE A 359 -12.99 27.74 48.05
CA PHE A 359 -13.72 27.41 46.84
C PHE A 359 -13.10 28.07 45.60
N GLU A 360 -12.74 27.25 44.61
CA GLU A 360 -12.36 27.70 43.27
C GLU A 360 -13.17 26.97 42.21
N LYS A 361 -13.50 27.68 41.13
CA LYS A 361 -14.14 27.06 39.96
C LYS A 361 -13.13 26.20 39.20
N VAL A 362 -13.30 24.89 39.32
CA VAL A 362 -12.47 23.89 38.65
C VAL A 362 -13.34 22.94 37.83
N THR A 363 -12.91 22.62 36.61
CA THR A 363 -13.57 21.67 35.72
C THR A 363 -12.55 20.65 35.21
N TYR A 364 -12.98 19.40 35.02
CA TYR A 364 -12.17 18.37 34.39
C TYR A 364 -12.68 18.07 32.99
N ILE A 365 -11.83 18.22 31.99
CA ILE A 365 -12.14 17.89 30.59
C ILE A 365 -11.65 16.46 30.35
N SER A 366 -12.57 15.55 30.01
CA SER A 366 -12.25 14.13 29.74
C SER A 366 -12.50 13.72 28.30
N LYS A 367 -13.44 14.39 27.64
CA LYS A 367 -13.87 14.12 26.27
C LYS A 367 -14.20 15.42 25.55
N ILE A 368 -13.92 15.47 24.26
CA ILE A 368 -14.23 16.58 23.37
C ILE A 368 -15.08 16.02 22.23
N GLY A 369 -16.30 16.54 22.09
CA GLY A 369 -17.19 16.21 20.98
C GLY A 369 -16.93 17.17 19.82
N ILE A 370 -16.82 16.63 18.61
CA ILE A 370 -16.70 17.38 17.36
C ILE A 370 -18.06 17.31 16.68
N TYR A 371 -18.60 18.48 16.34
CA TYR A 371 -19.93 18.63 15.77
C TYR A 371 -19.85 19.26 14.37
N ASP A 372 -20.79 18.91 13.50
CA ASP A 372 -21.01 19.61 12.23
C ASP A 372 -21.78 20.94 12.41
N GLU A 373 -22.10 21.61 11.30
CA GLU A 373 -22.82 22.89 11.30
C GLU A 373 -24.25 22.76 11.87
N ASP A 374 -24.88 21.60 11.70
CA ASP A 374 -26.23 21.27 12.19
C ASP A 374 -26.23 20.74 13.63
N ARG A 375 -25.06 20.70 14.29
CA ARG A 375 -24.82 20.19 15.65
C ARG A 375 -25.01 18.67 15.80
N ASN A 376 -24.85 17.90 14.74
CA ASN A 376 -24.71 16.46 14.82
C ASN A 376 -23.29 16.11 15.26
N LEU A 377 -23.16 15.12 16.15
CA LEU A 377 -21.87 14.65 16.63
C LEU A 377 -21.19 13.81 15.53
N ILE A 378 -20.09 14.30 14.98
CA ILE A 378 -19.31 13.62 13.92
C ILE A 378 -18.06 12.93 14.46
N GLY A 379 -17.64 13.25 15.69
CA GLY A 379 -16.47 12.62 16.30
C GLY A 379 -16.37 12.85 17.81
N LEU A 380 -15.67 11.95 18.50
CA LEU A 380 -15.41 12.04 19.93
C LEU A 380 -13.93 11.79 20.20
N ALA A 381 -13.22 12.79 20.70
CA ALA A 381 -11.85 12.65 21.17
C ALA A 381 -11.86 12.40 22.68
N LYS A 382 -11.25 11.30 23.13
CA LYS A 382 -11.10 10.95 24.55
C LYS A 382 -9.66 11.20 24.99
N LEU A 383 -9.49 11.85 26.13
CA LEU A 383 -8.18 12.07 26.75
C LEU A 383 -7.80 10.86 27.61
N ALA A 384 -6.52 10.47 27.61
CA ALA A 384 -6.03 9.37 28.44
C ALA A 384 -6.15 9.69 29.94
N THR A 385 -5.81 10.93 30.31
CA THR A 385 -5.98 11.49 31.65
C THR A 385 -6.82 12.77 31.57
N PRO A 386 -7.89 12.92 32.36
CA PRO A 386 -8.68 14.14 32.38
C PRO A 386 -7.82 15.36 32.75
N VAL A 387 -7.96 16.46 32.01
CA VAL A 387 -7.17 17.68 32.24
C VAL A 387 -7.94 18.63 33.16
N LYS A 388 -7.30 19.07 34.24
CA LYS A 388 -7.84 20.06 35.19
C LYS A 388 -7.74 21.47 34.61
N LYS A 389 -8.89 22.12 34.43
CA LYS A 389 -9.03 23.52 34.01
C LYS A 389 -9.47 24.38 35.21
N THR A 390 -8.77 25.49 35.44
CA THR A 390 -9.12 26.53 36.41
C THR A 390 -9.37 27.86 35.69
N VAL A 391 -9.93 28.85 36.39
CA VAL A 391 -10.21 30.17 35.81
C VAL A 391 -8.94 30.85 35.29
N GLU A 392 -7.82 30.69 36.01
CA GLU A 392 -6.58 31.38 35.68
C GLU A 392 -5.72 30.69 34.62
N ARG A 393 -5.91 29.37 34.45
CA ARG A 393 -5.07 28.55 33.58
C ARG A 393 -5.40 28.86 32.12
N ASP A 394 -4.45 29.43 31.37
CA ASP A 394 -4.66 29.79 29.96
C ASP A 394 -4.19 28.67 29.00
N PHE A 395 -3.09 28.00 29.33
CA PHE A 395 -2.52 26.91 28.54
C PHE A 395 -2.88 25.53 29.12
N THR A 396 -3.40 24.66 28.27
CA THR A 396 -3.48 23.20 28.45
C THR A 396 -2.84 22.52 27.29
#